data_AF-A0A624JCQ1-F1
#
_entry.id   AF-A0A624JCQ1-F1
#
_cell.length_a   1.000
_cell.length_b   1.000
_cell.length_c   1.000
_cell.angle_alpha   90.00
_cell.angle_beta   90.00
_cell.angle_gamma   90.00
#
_symmetry.space_group_name_H-M   'P 1'
#
loop_
_entity.id
_entity.type
_entity.pdbx_description
1 polymer ?
#
loop_
_entity_poly.entity_id
_entity_poly.type
_entity_poly.pdbx_seq_one_letter_code
_entity_poly.pdbx_strand_id
1 'polypeptide(L)'
;MTMKKWCLGVVVGVGMLTQSVMAAGALTPSASAEGGQLYGGLLNQCRTELMLLKSLNAPVYQREEQALNADLAAATRYLLMRTRLDEGMQETLDRLHQANLTRTCQQIHNVLFNQLLSSSVIAVKSGN
;
A
#
# COMPACT_ATOMS: atom_id res chain seq x y z
N MET A 1 -40.88 12.84 59.32
CA MET A 1 -40.97 14.27 58.95
C MET A 1 -40.16 14.52 57.68
N THR A 2 -40.86 15.07 56.67
CA THR A 2 -40.42 15.96 55.55
C THR A 2 -39.22 15.51 54.69
N MET A 3 -39.35 14.93 53.48
CA MET A 3 -39.91 15.41 52.18
C MET A 3 -39.24 16.63 51.53
N LYS A 4 -38.66 16.42 50.32
CA LYS A 4 -38.64 17.38 49.18
C LYS A 4 -38.33 16.60 47.87
N LYS A 5 -39.32 16.16 47.08
CA LYS A 5 -39.96 16.82 45.89
C LYS A 5 -38.93 17.26 44.82
N TRP A 6 -38.65 16.48 43.76
CA TRP A 6 -39.36 16.21 42.48
C TRP A 6 -39.00 17.16 41.32
N CYS A 7 -38.74 16.56 40.13
CA CYS A 7 -38.90 16.99 38.71
C CYS A 7 -37.72 16.42 37.87
N LEU A 8 -37.82 15.29 37.13
CA LEU A 8 -38.61 14.95 35.92
C LEU A 8 -38.41 15.91 34.74
N GLY A 9 -37.85 15.37 33.64
CA GLY A 9 -37.66 15.99 32.32
C GLY A 9 -36.37 15.47 31.67
N VAL A 10 -36.32 14.23 31.14
CA VAL A 10 -36.70 13.84 29.77
C VAL A 10 -36.19 14.82 28.71
N VAL A 11 -34.97 14.57 28.23
CA VAL A 11 -34.52 15.01 26.90
C VAL A 11 -34.52 13.78 26.01
N VAL A 12 -35.51 13.72 25.12
CA VAL A 12 -35.55 12.85 23.94
C VAL A 12 -34.70 13.52 22.87
N GLY A 13 -33.72 12.83 22.29
CA GLY A 13 -33.07 13.33 21.06
C GLY A 13 -31.70 12.73 20.74
N VAL A 14 -31.71 11.72 19.86
CA VAL A 14 -30.60 11.25 19.00
C VAL A 14 -29.41 10.61 19.72
N GLY A 15 -29.36 9.29 19.67
CA GLY A 15 -28.26 8.48 20.19
C GLY A 15 -26.94 8.81 19.50
N MET A 16 -26.06 9.46 20.25
CA MET A 16 -24.62 9.39 20.12
C MET A 16 -24.09 8.53 21.26
N LEU A 17 -23.82 7.25 20.98
CA LEU A 17 -23.01 6.41 21.87
C LEU A 17 -21.54 6.68 21.56
N THR A 18 -20.92 7.55 22.35
CA THR A 18 -19.47 7.72 22.42
C THR A 18 -18.86 6.49 23.07
N GLN A 19 -18.33 5.59 22.25
CA GLN A 19 -17.45 4.52 22.73
C GLN A 19 -16.04 5.07 22.93
N SER A 20 -15.60 5.07 24.18
CA SER A 20 -14.23 5.31 24.60
C SER A 20 -13.36 4.12 24.16
N VAL A 21 -12.54 4.29 23.12
CA VAL A 21 -11.54 3.30 22.73
C VAL A 21 -10.18 3.74 23.25
N MET A 22 -9.61 2.90 24.10
CA MET A 22 -8.25 2.98 24.63
C MET A 22 -7.25 3.05 23.46
N ALA A 23 -6.47 4.13 23.39
CA ALA A 23 -5.32 4.21 22.49
C ALA A 23 -4.18 3.35 23.07
N ALA A 24 -4.24 2.04 22.79
CA ALA A 24 -3.08 1.17 22.91
C ALA A 24 -2.01 1.64 21.92
N GLY A 25 -0.79 1.81 22.42
CA GLY A 25 0.37 2.23 21.63
C GLY A 25 0.55 1.33 20.40
N ALA A 26 0.15 1.86 19.25
CA ALA A 26 0.60 1.36 17.98
C ALA A 26 2.02 1.89 17.76
N LEU A 27 3.01 1.04 18.02
CA LEU A 27 4.27 1.10 17.28
C LEU A 27 3.92 0.68 15.84
N THR A 28 3.30 1.58 15.08
CA THR A 28 3.14 1.43 13.63
C THR A 28 4.46 1.82 12.96
N PRO A 29 4.85 1.10 11.90
CA PRO A 29 6.13 1.30 11.23
C PRO A 29 6.11 2.64 10.49
N SER A 30 6.63 3.69 11.14
CA SER A 30 6.72 5.05 10.55
C SER A 30 7.60 5.10 9.30
N ALA A 31 8.48 4.11 9.08
CA ALA A 31 9.23 3.98 7.83
C ALA A 31 8.35 3.70 6.60
N SER A 32 7.14 3.17 6.79
CA SER A 32 6.16 2.92 5.71
C SER A 32 5.28 4.14 5.40
N ALA A 33 5.21 5.12 6.31
CA ALA A 33 4.32 6.29 6.17
C ALA A 33 4.92 7.36 5.25
N GLU A 34 6.22 7.64 5.36
CA GLU A 34 6.94 8.62 4.51
C GLU A 34 7.18 8.07 3.09
N GLY A 35 7.54 6.79 2.96
CA GLY A 35 7.58 6.11 1.67
C GLY A 35 6.20 5.95 1.03
N GLY A 36 5.14 5.88 1.84
CA GLY A 36 3.76 5.83 1.37
C GLY A 36 3.28 7.12 0.70
N GLN A 37 3.78 8.29 1.11
CA GLN A 37 3.45 9.54 0.41
C GLN A 37 4.25 9.74 -0.87
N LEU A 38 5.51 9.30 -0.91
CA LEU A 38 6.36 9.45 -2.10
C LEU A 38 6.10 8.38 -3.18
N TYR A 39 5.71 7.17 -2.77
CA TYR A 39 5.59 6.02 -3.68
C TYR A 39 4.18 5.40 -3.70
N GLY A 40 3.26 5.81 -2.82
CA GLY A 40 2.04 5.05 -2.53
C GLY A 40 1.08 4.85 -3.71
N GLY A 41 0.87 5.86 -4.55
CA GLY A 41 -0.04 5.75 -5.69
C GLY A 41 0.41 4.72 -6.72
N LEU A 42 1.65 4.86 -7.19
CA LEU A 42 2.27 3.95 -8.16
C LEU A 42 2.42 2.54 -7.60
N LEU A 43 2.87 2.43 -6.35
CA LEU A 43 3.06 1.15 -5.68
C LEU A 43 1.74 0.39 -5.50
N ASN A 44 0.64 1.08 -5.23
CA ASN A 44 -0.66 0.45 -5.05
C ASN A 44 -1.19 -0.16 -6.36
N GLN A 45 -1.05 0.57 -7.47
CA GLN A 45 -1.39 0.04 -8.80
C GLN A 45 -0.53 -1.19 -9.12
N CYS A 46 0.77 -1.07 -8.92
CA CYS A 46 1.75 -2.13 -9.14
C CYS A 46 1.45 -3.41 -8.35
N ARG A 47 1.09 -3.29 -7.06
CA ARG A 47 0.66 -4.43 -6.24
C ARG A 47 -0.64 -5.07 -6.73
N THR A 48 -1.57 -4.26 -7.24
CA THR A 48 -2.82 -4.75 -7.82
C THR A 48 -2.55 -5.58 -9.08
N GLU A 49 -1.69 -5.09 -9.96
CA GLU A 49 -1.26 -5.81 -11.17
C GLU A 49 -0.52 -7.11 -10.80
N LEU A 50 0.32 -7.08 -9.77
CA LEU A 50 1.01 -8.26 -9.25
C LEU A 50 0.01 -9.30 -8.72
N MET A 51 -1.03 -8.88 -8.01
CA MET A 51 -2.11 -9.77 -7.55
C MET A 51 -2.91 -10.39 -8.71
N LEU A 52 -3.10 -9.67 -9.80
CA LEU A 52 -3.70 -10.22 -11.03
C LEU A 52 -2.77 -11.25 -11.69
N LEU A 53 -1.46 -10.98 -11.71
CA LEU A 53 -0.48 -11.92 -12.24
C LEU A 53 -0.46 -13.24 -11.45
N LYS A 54 -0.73 -13.20 -10.15
CA LYS A 54 -0.82 -14.39 -9.28
C LYS A 54 -1.82 -15.42 -9.77
N SER A 55 -2.99 -14.99 -10.24
CA SER A 55 -4.03 -15.91 -10.73
C SER A 55 -3.72 -16.45 -12.13
N LEU A 56 -2.88 -15.75 -12.90
CA LEU A 56 -2.50 -16.13 -14.27
C LEU A 56 -1.28 -17.06 -14.29
N ASN A 57 -0.23 -16.72 -13.54
CA ASN A 57 1.06 -17.38 -13.64
C ASN A 57 1.89 -17.27 -12.33
N ALA A 58 1.75 -18.28 -11.47
CA ALA A 58 2.42 -18.34 -10.16
C ALA A 58 3.97 -18.21 -10.18
N PRO A 59 4.73 -18.85 -11.08
CA PRO A 59 6.18 -18.70 -11.09
C PRO A 59 6.63 -17.30 -11.54
N VAL A 60 5.91 -16.68 -12.47
CA VAL A 60 6.20 -15.30 -12.90
C VAL A 60 5.83 -14.32 -11.80
N TYR A 61 4.69 -14.52 -11.13
CA TYR A 61 4.31 -13.78 -9.91
C TYR A 61 5.43 -13.77 -8.87
N GLN A 62 5.98 -14.94 -8.52
CA GLN A 62 7.02 -15.01 -7.47
C GLN A 62 8.29 -14.25 -7.86
N ARG A 63 8.70 -14.31 -9.13
CA ARG A 63 9.85 -13.54 -9.62
C ARG A 63 9.62 -12.04 -9.45
N GLU A 64 8.48 -11.54 -9.94
CA GLU A 64 8.20 -10.10 -9.92
C GLU A 64 7.92 -9.59 -8.49
N GLU A 65 7.30 -10.41 -7.63
CA GLU A 65 7.14 -10.12 -6.19
C GLU A 65 8.49 -9.98 -5.48
N GLN A 66 9.43 -10.88 -5.76
CA GLN A 66 10.78 -10.82 -5.19
C GLN A 66 11.52 -9.55 -5.64
N ALA A 67 11.42 -9.18 -6.92
CA ALA A 67 12.03 -7.96 -7.44
C ALA A 67 11.46 -6.71 -6.75
N LEU A 68 10.13 -6.60 -6.66
CA LEU A 68 9.47 -5.48 -5.99
C LEU A 68 9.82 -5.39 -4.51
N ASN A 69 9.88 -6.53 -3.81
CA ASN A 69 10.25 -6.57 -2.39
C ASN A 69 11.72 -6.18 -2.18
N ALA A 70 12.62 -6.53 -3.09
CA ALA A 70 14.02 -6.12 -3.02
C ALA A 70 14.17 -4.59 -3.13
N ASP A 71 13.46 -3.97 -4.09
CA ASP A 71 13.46 -2.51 -4.26
C ASP A 71 12.87 -1.78 -3.05
N LEU A 72 11.77 -2.29 -2.51
CA LEU A 72 11.15 -1.76 -1.29
C LEU A 72 12.08 -1.89 -0.08
N ALA A 73 12.73 -3.04 0.11
CA ALA A 73 13.67 -3.24 1.20
C ALA A 73 14.86 -2.28 1.10
N ALA A 74 15.38 -2.05 -0.11
CA ALA A 74 16.43 -1.07 -0.35
C ALA A 74 15.97 0.36 -0.01
N ALA A 75 14.78 0.75 -0.48
CA ALA A 75 14.20 2.06 -0.18
C ALA A 75 13.96 2.26 1.33
N THR A 76 13.42 1.26 2.03
CA THR A 76 13.21 1.32 3.49
C THR A 76 14.54 1.46 4.25
N ARG A 77 15.57 0.71 3.86
CA ARG A 77 16.91 0.85 4.47
C ARG A 77 17.48 2.24 4.25
N TYR A 78 17.31 2.79 3.06
CA TYR A 78 17.74 4.15 2.76
C TYR A 78 16.98 5.19 3.61
N LEU A 79 15.65 5.07 3.76
CA LEU A 79 14.86 5.98 4.61
C LEU A 79 15.35 6.00 6.07
N LEU A 80 15.81 4.87 6.60
CA LEU A 80 16.38 4.79 7.95
C LEU A 80 17.74 5.53 8.09
N MET A 81 18.47 5.69 6.98
CA MET A 81 19.76 6.39 6.94
C MET A 81 19.65 7.84 6.44
N ARG A 82 18.52 8.20 5.82
CA ARG A 82 18.24 9.48 5.17
C ARG A 82 18.56 10.70 6.05
N THR A 83 18.20 10.64 7.34
CA THR A 83 18.43 11.73 8.31
C THR A 83 19.90 12.01 8.62
N ARG A 84 20.81 11.13 8.19
CA ARG A 84 22.26 11.26 8.36
C ARG A 84 22.99 11.74 7.10
N LEU A 85 22.25 11.95 6.02
CA LEU A 85 22.78 12.33 4.70
C LEU A 85 22.58 13.83 4.45
N ASP A 86 23.47 14.40 3.64
CA ASP A 86 23.35 15.78 3.15
C ASP A 86 22.14 15.94 2.21
N GLU A 87 21.48 17.09 2.19
CA GLU A 87 20.23 17.31 1.43
C GLU A 87 20.38 16.98 -0.06
N GLY A 88 21.51 17.33 -0.69
CA GLY A 88 21.74 17.02 -2.11
C GLY A 88 21.87 15.52 -2.40
N MET A 89 22.36 14.76 -1.42
CA MET A 89 22.45 13.30 -1.51
C MET A 89 21.09 12.65 -1.27
N GLN A 90 20.28 13.21 -0.38
CA GLN A 90 18.90 12.75 -0.15
C GLN A 90 18.08 12.89 -1.44
N GLU A 91 18.13 14.04 -2.11
CA GLU A 91 17.37 14.26 -3.35
C GLU A 91 17.78 13.29 -4.46
N THR A 92 19.07 13.03 -4.61
CA THR A 92 19.59 12.11 -5.63
C THR A 92 19.12 10.67 -5.37
N LEU A 93 19.23 10.22 -4.12
CA LEU A 93 18.83 8.86 -3.74
C LEU A 93 17.31 8.69 -3.77
N ASP A 94 16.55 9.72 -3.38
CA ASP A 94 15.08 9.75 -3.50
C ASP A 94 14.68 9.52 -4.98
N ARG A 95 15.29 10.27 -5.92
CA ARG A 95 15.03 10.10 -7.37
C ARG A 95 15.45 8.72 -7.88
N LEU A 96 16.56 8.18 -7.39
CA LEU A 96 17.04 6.85 -7.78
C LEU A 96 16.07 5.75 -7.32
N HIS A 97 15.65 5.78 -6.07
CA HIS A 97 14.68 4.83 -5.54
C HIS A 97 13.32 4.94 -6.24
N GLN A 98 12.90 6.17 -6.58
CA GLN A 98 11.70 6.40 -7.39
C GLN A 98 11.81 5.78 -8.78
N ALA A 99 12.95 5.97 -9.46
CA ALA A 99 13.18 5.43 -10.78
C ALA A 99 13.20 3.89 -10.77
N ASN A 100 13.83 3.27 -9.77
CA ASN A 100 13.85 1.81 -9.62
C ASN A 100 12.45 1.25 -9.40
N LEU A 101 11.69 1.80 -8.46
CA LEU A 101 10.31 1.37 -8.22
C LEU A 101 9.43 1.52 -9.47
N THR A 102 9.58 2.65 -10.19
CA THR A 102 8.83 2.88 -11.42
C THR A 102 9.18 1.86 -12.50
N ARG A 103 10.48 1.54 -12.65
CA ARG A 103 10.96 0.54 -13.60
C ARG A 103 10.39 -0.84 -13.31
N THR A 104 10.44 -1.28 -12.05
CA THR A 104 9.93 -2.58 -11.63
C THR A 104 8.42 -2.66 -11.80
N CYS A 105 7.69 -1.60 -11.51
CA CYS A 105 6.25 -1.57 -11.74
C CYS A 105 5.88 -1.57 -13.23
N GLN A 106 6.62 -0.87 -14.08
CA GLN A 106 6.42 -0.95 -15.53
C GLN A 106 6.74 -2.35 -16.07
N GLN A 107 7.72 -3.04 -15.49
CA GLN A 107 8.04 -4.42 -15.84
C GLN A 107 6.88 -5.36 -15.49
N ILE A 108 6.34 -5.27 -14.27
CA ILE A 108 5.14 -6.01 -13.85
C ILE A 108 3.98 -5.77 -14.82
N HIS A 109 3.72 -4.50 -15.16
CA HIS A 109 2.68 -4.12 -16.10
C HIS A 109 2.85 -4.82 -17.46
N ASN A 110 4.05 -4.75 -18.05
CA ASN A 110 4.34 -5.36 -19.34
C ASN A 110 4.22 -6.89 -19.30
N VAL A 111 4.69 -7.51 -18.22
CA VAL A 111 4.61 -8.96 -18.02
C VAL A 111 3.14 -9.40 -17.91
N LEU A 112 2.34 -8.71 -17.08
CA LEU A 112 0.91 -8.97 -16.95
C LEU A 112 0.19 -8.83 -18.29
N PHE A 113 0.44 -7.74 -19.01
CA PHE A 113 -0.18 -7.49 -20.31
C PHE A 113 0.14 -8.60 -21.32
N ASN A 114 1.40 -9.04 -21.39
CA ASN A 114 1.80 -10.14 -22.27
C ASN A 114 1.14 -11.48 -21.89
N GLN A 115 0.95 -11.78 -20.60
CA GLN A 115 0.23 -12.98 -20.15
C GLN A 115 -1.26 -12.93 -20.55
N LEU A 116 -1.89 -11.75 -20.43
CA LEU A 116 -3.28 -11.53 -20.85
C LEU A 116 -3.44 -11.68 -22.36
N LEU A 117 -2.54 -11.11 -23.16
CA LEU A 117 -2.52 -11.28 -24.62
C LEU A 117 -2.31 -12.73 -25.04
N SER A 118 -1.36 -13.44 -24.40
CA SER A 118 -1.13 -14.85 -24.71
C SER A 118 -2.35 -15.71 -24.40
N SER A 119 -3.08 -15.40 -23.33
CA SER A 119 -4.29 -16.14 -22.95
C SER A 119 -5.45 -15.88 -23.90
N SER A 120 -5.60 -14.66 -24.42
CA SER A 120 -6.66 -14.33 -25.40
C SER A 120 -6.38 -14.91 -26.80
N VAL A 121 -5.11 -14.99 -27.22
CA VAL A 121 -4.74 -15.61 -28.51
C VAL A 121 -5.06 -17.12 -28.53
N ILE A 122 -4.96 -17.81 -27.40
CA ILE A 122 -5.32 -19.24 -27.30
C ILE A 122 -6.84 -19.43 -27.43
N ALA A 123 -7.65 -18.52 -26.90
CA ALA A 123 -9.10 -18.57 -27.02
C ALA A 123 -9.60 -18.40 -28.47
N VAL A 124 -8.87 -17.64 -29.30
CA VAL A 124 -9.22 -17.44 -30.72
C VAL A 124 -8.78 -18.62 -31.59
N LYS A 125 -7.71 -19.34 -31.21
CA LYS A 125 -7.18 -20.47 -32.01
C LYS A 125 -7.98 -21.78 -31.85
N SER A 126 -8.86 -21.87 -30.86
CA SER A 126 -9.74 -23.03 -30.61
C SER A 126 -11.15 -22.85 -31.20
N GLY A 127 -11.23 -22.20 -32.36
CA GLY A 127 -12.48 -21.90 -33.06
C GLY A 127 -12.42 -22.17 -34.57
N ASN A 128 -11.64 -23.16 -35.00
CA ASN A 128 -11.57 -23.57 -36.41
C ASN A 128 -11.40 -25.08 -36.57
#